data_AF-A0A432SFR8-F1
#
_entry.id   AF-A0A432SFR8-F1
#
_cell.length_a   1.000
_cell.length_b   1.000
_cell.length_c   1.000
_cell.angle_alpha   90.00
_cell.angle_beta   90.00
_cell.angle_gamma   90.00
#
_symmetry.space_group_name_H-M   'P 1'
#
loop_
_entity.id
_entity.type
_entity.pdbx_description
1 polymer ?
#
loop_
_entity_poly.entity_id
_entity_poly.type
_entity_poly.pdbx_seq_one_letter_code
_entity_poly.pdbx_strand_id
1 'polypeptide(L)'
;MTIDFANLQYQYQRYKKEIDTAMQAVLDQSNYIMGDEVAQLEQELEAFTHAKHAITCGSGTDALLLAMMALDIQPGDEVITTPFTFIATAETIALLGATPVFVDIDARTYNIDATKI
;
A
#
# COMPACT_ATOMS: atom_id res chain seq x y z
N MET A 1 32.75 -4.52 -9.37
CA MET A 1 31.45 -4.35 -10.08
C MET A 1 30.41 -4.11 -9.00
N THR A 2 29.77 -2.96 -9.01
CA THR A 2 28.68 -2.65 -8.07
C THR A 2 27.39 -3.14 -8.70
N ILE A 3 26.65 -4.00 -8.00
CA ILE A 3 25.31 -4.45 -8.43
C ILE A 3 24.30 -3.60 -7.67
N ASP A 4 23.52 -2.82 -8.41
CA ASP A 4 22.36 -2.11 -7.86
C ASP A 4 21.22 -3.13 -7.66
N PHE A 5 20.76 -3.26 -6.42
CA PHE A 5 19.73 -4.23 -6.04
C PHE A 5 18.38 -3.98 -6.72
N ALA A 6 18.00 -2.71 -6.94
CA ALA A 6 16.68 -2.34 -7.47
C ALA A 6 16.76 -1.76 -8.90
N ASN A 7 17.87 -1.10 -9.25
CA ASN A 7 18.12 -0.53 -10.58
C ASN A 7 16.97 0.35 -11.12
N LEU A 8 16.44 1.23 -10.26
CA LEU A 8 15.32 2.11 -10.61
C LEU A 8 15.67 3.12 -11.70
N GLN A 9 16.94 3.50 -11.81
CA GLN A 9 17.42 4.38 -12.88
C GLN A 9 17.15 3.78 -14.25
N TYR A 10 17.37 2.47 -14.43
CA TYR A 10 17.08 1.79 -15.70
C TYR A 10 15.59 1.89 -16.06
N GLN A 11 14.70 1.67 -15.09
CA GLN A 11 13.26 1.78 -15.30
C GLN A 11 12.85 3.20 -15.68
N TYR A 12 13.32 4.22 -14.95
CA TYR A 12 13.04 5.62 -15.29
C TYR A 12 13.52 5.96 -16.70
N GLN A 13 14.75 5.58 -17.08
CA GLN A 13 15.26 5.85 -18.43
C GLN A 13 14.43 5.18 -19.53
N ARG A 14 13.92 3.97 -19.26
CA ARG A 14 13.05 3.24 -20.21
C ARG A 14 11.74 3.97 -20.49
N TYR A 15 11.13 4.59 -19.48
CA TYR A 15 9.83 5.27 -19.58
C TYR A 15 9.93 6.80 -19.52
N LYS A 16 11.15 7.35 -19.64
CA LYS A 16 11.46 8.76 -19.37
C LYS A 16 10.54 9.72 -20.10
N LYS A 17 10.29 9.48 -21.40
CA LYS A 17 9.46 10.36 -22.21
C LYS A 17 8.03 10.44 -21.68
N GLU A 18 7.45 9.31 -21.30
CA GLU A 18 6.08 9.23 -20.79
C GLU A 18 5.97 9.88 -19.42
N ILE A 19 6.89 9.55 -18.50
CA ILE A 19 6.95 10.12 -17.14
C ILE A 19 7.13 11.63 -17.19
N ASP A 20 8.13 12.13 -17.94
CA ASP A 20 8.42 13.56 -18.01
C ASP A 20 7.25 14.35 -18.63
N THR A 21 6.57 13.77 -19.62
CA THR A 21 5.39 14.39 -20.24
C THR A 21 4.23 14.49 -19.24
N ALA A 22 3.94 13.43 -18.49
CA ALA A 22 2.90 13.44 -17.47
C ALA A 22 3.23 14.43 -16.34
N MET A 23 4.49 14.46 -15.88
CA MET A 23 4.93 15.44 -14.88
C MET A 23 4.75 16.88 -15.37
N GLN A 24 5.14 17.18 -16.61
CA GLN A 24 4.98 18.53 -17.17
C GLN A 24 3.51 18.92 -17.30
N ALA A 25 2.63 17.99 -17.69
CA ALA A 25 1.19 18.26 -17.77
C ALA A 25 0.60 18.69 -16.42
N VAL A 26 0.97 18.01 -15.33
CA VAL A 26 0.55 18.40 -13.96
C VAL A 26 1.10 19.78 -13.59
N LEU A 27 2.37 20.08 -13.91
CA LEU A 27 2.98 21.39 -13.64
C LEU A 27 2.25 22.52 -14.37
N ASP A 28 1.90 22.31 -15.64
CA ASP A 28 1.22 23.31 -16.47
C ASP A 28 -0.19 23.63 -15.94
N GLN A 29 -0.87 22.65 -15.34
CA GLN A 29 -2.20 22.82 -14.74
C GLN A 29 -2.16 23.29 -13.29
N SER A 30 -1.06 23.03 -12.58
CA SER A 30 -0.86 23.35 -11.15
C SER A 30 -1.91 22.76 -10.19
N ASN A 31 -2.54 21.63 -10.56
CA ASN A 31 -3.50 20.92 -9.72
C ASN A 31 -2.82 19.79 -8.94
N TYR A 32 -2.10 20.15 -7.87
CA TYR A 32 -1.19 19.22 -7.19
C TYR A 32 -1.86 18.26 -6.19
N ILE A 33 -3.10 18.54 -5.78
CA ILE A 33 -3.80 17.77 -4.73
C ILE A 33 -5.16 17.37 -5.27
N MET A 34 -5.40 16.06 -5.35
CA MET A 34 -6.64 15.49 -5.91
C MET A 34 -6.90 15.94 -7.36
N GLY A 35 -5.83 15.96 -8.17
CA GLY A 35 -5.92 16.23 -9.61
C GLY A 35 -6.58 15.11 -10.41
N ASP A 36 -6.86 15.37 -11.68
CA ASP A 36 -7.55 14.43 -12.56
C ASP A 36 -6.77 13.11 -12.71
N GLU A 37 -5.44 13.17 -12.65
CA GLU A 37 -4.55 12.01 -12.70
C GLU A 37 -4.79 11.04 -11.54
N VAL A 38 -5.23 11.52 -10.37
CA VAL A 38 -5.57 10.68 -9.22
C VAL A 38 -6.82 9.87 -9.51
N ALA A 39 -7.88 10.51 -10.00
CA ALA A 39 -9.13 9.83 -10.35
C ALA A 39 -8.94 8.85 -11.52
N GLN A 40 -8.10 9.21 -12.50
CA GLN A 40 -7.74 8.30 -13.59
C GLN A 40 -7.01 7.06 -13.05
N LEU A 41 -6.01 7.25 -12.18
CA LEU A 41 -5.27 6.14 -11.57
C LEU A 41 -6.21 5.22 -10.77
N GLU A 42 -7.14 5.78 -10.00
CA GLU A 42 -8.13 4.99 -9.26
C GLU A 42 -9.00 4.13 -10.18
N GLN A 43 -9.50 4.69 -11.30
CA GLN A 43 -10.27 3.93 -12.29
C GLN A 43 -9.43 2.82 -12.96
N GLU A 44 -8.17 3.10 -13.27
CA GLU A 44 -7.25 2.11 -13.84
C GLU A 44 -6.96 0.99 -12.82
N LEU A 45 -6.82 1.32 -11.53
CA LEU A 45 -6.63 0.35 -10.46
C LEU A 45 -7.88 -0.50 -10.20
N GLU A 46 -9.09 0.07 -10.28
CA GLU A 46 -10.35 -0.70 -10.25
C GLU A 46 -10.38 -1.75 -11.36
N ALA A 47 -10.04 -1.33 -12.58
CA ALA A 47 -9.98 -2.23 -13.73
C ALA A 47 -8.89 -3.32 -13.57
N PHE A 48 -7.70 -2.94 -13.09
CA PHE A 48 -6.56 -3.84 -12.93
C PHE A 48 -6.76 -4.87 -11.82
N THR A 49 -7.30 -4.45 -10.67
CA THR A 49 -7.51 -5.32 -9.50
C THR A 49 -8.84 -6.07 -9.54
N HIS A 50 -9.76 -5.65 -10.40
CA HIS A 50 -11.16 -6.10 -10.44
C HIS A 50 -11.95 -5.78 -9.16
N ALA A 51 -11.43 -4.91 -8.29
CA ALA A 51 -12.19 -4.39 -7.16
C ALA A 51 -13.26 -3.40 -7.66
N LYS A 52 -14.37 -3.29 -6.91
CA LYS A 52 -15.42 -2.31 -7.23
C LYS A 52 -14.94 -0.86 -7.07
N HIS A 53 -14.01 -0.64 -6.14
CA HIS A 53 -13.49 0.67 -5.76
C HIS A 53 -11.99 0.60 -5.52
N ALA A 54 -11.26 1.63 -5.95
CA ALA A 54 -9.89 1.90 -5.53
C ALA A 54 -9.82 3.32 -4.94
N ILE A 55 -9.17 3.45 -3.78
CA ILE A 55 -8.99 4.74 -3.11
C ILE A 55 -7.49 4.91 -2.87
N THR A 56 -6.90 5.92 -3.50
CA THR A 56 -5.49 6.25 -3.30
C THR A 56 -5.30 6.99 -1.98
N CYS A 57 -4.14 6.78 -1.35
CA CYS A 57 -3.78 7.43 -0.10
C CYS A 57 -2.26 7.61 -0.01
N GLY A 58 -1.77 8.22 1.09
CA GLY A 58 -0.38 8.65 1.22
C GLY A 58 0.65 7.52 1.25
N SER A 59 0.27 6.33 1.73
CA SER A 59 1.19 5.18 1.85
C SER A 59 0.45 3.86 2.10
N GLY A 60 1.18 2.74 2.03
CA GLY A 60 0.64 1.43 2.44
C GLY A 60 0.32 1.33 3.94
N THR A 61 1.02 2.10 4.79
CA THR A 61 0.71 2.20 6.23
C THR A 61 -0.63 2.91 6.43
N ASP A 62 -0.86 4.03 5.74
CA ASP A 62 -2.14 4.74 5.78
C ASP A 62 -3.27 3.87 5.24
N ALA A 63 -3.02 3.08 4.18
CA ALA A 63 -4.04 2.18 3.63
C ALA A 63 -4.55 1.16 4.66
N LEU A 64 -3.65 0.54 5.43
CA LEU A 64 -4.01 -0.38 6.51
C LEU A 64 -4.78 0.33 7.62
N LEU A 65 -4.30 1.50 8.05
CA LEU A 65 -4.93 2.30 9.10
C LEU A 65 -6.35 2.75 8.70
N LEU A 66 -6.51 3.31 7.49
CA LEU A 66 -7.80 3.77 6.96
C LEU A 66 -8.80 2.61 6.84
N ALA A 67 -8.36 1.44 6.40
CA ALA A 67 -9.22 0.26 6.31
C ALA A 67 -9.72 -0.18 7.70
N MET A 68 -8.84 -0.20 8.72
CA MET A 68 -9.22 -0.54 10.09
C MET A 68 -10.11 0.53 10.73
N MET A 69 -9.85 1.82 10.48
CA MET A 69 -10.73 2.91 10.92
C MET A 69 -12.13 2.81 10.29
N ALA A 70 -12.22 2.43 9.01
CA ALA A 70 -13.49 2.24 8.34
C ALA A 70 -14.28 1.02 8.86
N LEU A 71 -13.58 0.01 9.39
CA LEU A 71 -14.17 -1.13 10.09
C LEU A 71 -14.54 -0.83 11.55
N ASP A 72 -14.27 0.39 12.03
CA ASP A 72 -14.50 0.83 13.40
C ASP A 72 -13.77 -0.03 14.44
N ILE A 73 -12.50 -0.38 14.17
CA ILE A 73 -11.62 -1.05 15.14
C ILE A 73 -11.29 -0.07 16.28
N GLN A 74 -11.49 -0.52 17.52
CA GLN A 74 -11.39 0.28 18.74
C GLN A 74 -10.38 -0.29 19.75
N PRO A 75 -9.96 0.51 20.75
CA PRO A 75 -9.18 -0.01 21.86
C PRO A 75 -9.85 -1.19 22.56
N GLY A 76 -9.09 -2.26 22.76
CA GLY A 76 -9.59 -3.53 23.32
C GLY A 76 -9.98 -4.57 22.28
N ASP A 77 -10.08 -4.22 20.99
CA ASP A 77 -10.24 -5.19 19.91
C ASP A 77 -8.94 -5.96 19.65
N GLU A 78 -9.07 -7.11 19.02
CA GLU A 78 -7.96 -7.96 18.58
C GLU A 78 -7.95 -8.04 17.05
N VAL A 79 -6.76 -7.92 16.45
CA VAL A 79 -6.56 -8.10 15.01
C VAL A 79 -5.48 -9.15 14.78
N ILE A 80 -5.85 -10.22 14.08
CA ILE A 80 -4.92 -11.29 13.74
C ILE A 80 -3.95 -10.79 12.66
N THR A 81 -2.65 -11.01 12.89
CA THR A 81 -1.59 -10.78 11.92
C THR A 81 -0.45 -11.78 12.15
N THR A 82 0.69 -11.62 11.49
CA THR A 82 1.85 -12.49 11.64
C THR A 82 3.09 -11.72 12.10
N PRO A 83 3.98 -12.29 12.93
CA PRO A 83 5.18 -11.59 13.38
C PRO A 83 6.26 -11.54 12.29
N PHE A 84 6.11 -12.30 11.19
CA PHE A 84 7.01 -12.27 10.03
C PHE A 84 6.39 -11.45 8.90
N THR A 85 6.34 -10.14 9.08
CA THR A 85 5.85 -9.15 8.09
C THR A 85 6.57 -7.81 8.31
N PHE A 86 6.34 -6.83 7.43
CA PHE A 86 6.80 -5.46 7.68
C PHE A 86 6.00 -4.83 8.83
N ILE A 87 6.70 -4.07 9.69
CA ILE A 87 6.18 -3.56 10.97
C ILE A 87 4.87 -2.77 10.86
N ALA A 88 4.64 -2.07 9.75
CA ALA A 88 3.41 -1.31 9.50
C ALA A 88 2.14 -2.13 9.75
N THR A 89 2.18 -3.44 9.51
CA THR A 89 1.05 -4.35 9.74
C THR A 89 0.63 -4.40 11.21
N ALA A 90 1.58 -4.48 12.15
CA ALA A 90 1.31 -4.56 13.58
C ALA A 90 1.27 -3.17 14.24
N GLU A 91 2.07 -2.23 13.75
CA GLU A 91 2.12 -0.85 14.26
C GLU A 91 0.77 -0.14 14.10
N THR A 92 0.11 -0.30 12.95
CA THR A 92 -1.20 0.35 12.71
C THR A 92 -2.30 -0.21 13.62
N ILE A 93 -2.26 -1.51 13.96
CA ILE A 93 -3.17 -2.13 14.94
C ILE A 93 -2.95 -1.50 16.31
N ALA A 94 -1.70 -1.44 16.76
CA ALA A 94 -1.34 -0.86 18.05
C ALA A 94 -1.63 0.66 18.11
N LEU A 95 -1.48 1.38 16.99
CA LEU A 95 -1.77 2.81 16.88
C LEU A 95 -3.25 3.12 17.16
N LEU A 96 -4.16 2.22 16.78
CA LEU A 96 -5.60 2.32 17.09
C LEU A 96 -5.94 1.89 18.53
N GLY A 97 -4.96 1.43 19.31
CA GLY A 97 -5.17 0.89 20.66
C GLY A 97 -5.69 -0.56 20.68
N ALA A 98 -5.81 -1.20 19.52
CA ALA A 98 -6.14 -2.61 19.40
C ALA A 98 -4.90 -3.49 19.67
N THR A 99 -5.12 -4.78 19.90
CA THR A 99 -4.07 -5.75 20.20
C THR A 99 -3.75 -6.60 18.96
N PRO A 100 -2.51 -6.56 18.44
CA PRO A 100 -2.10 -7.50 17.41
C PRO A 100 -1.96 -8.91 18.01
N VAL A 101 -2.71 -9.86 17.46
CA VAL A 101 -2.63 -11.28 17.83
C VAL A 101 -1.84 -12.01 16.76
N PHE A 102 -0.68 -12.53 17.15
CA PHE A 102 0.28 -13.11 16.21
C PHE A 102 0.02 -14.58 15.94
N VAL A 103 -0.17 -14.91 14.65
CA VAL A 103 -0.17 -16.27 14.12
C VAL A 103 1.12 -16.50 13.32
N ASP A 104 1.75 -17.65 13.56
CA ASP A 104 3.01 -18.03 12.94
C ASP A 104 2.86 -18.30 11.42
N ILE A 105 3.97 -18.32 10.70
CA ILE A 105 4.00 -18.51 9.24
C ILE A 105 4.11 -19.97 8.82
N ASP A 106 3.74 -20.24 7.56
CA ASP A 106 4.22 -21.42 6.84
C ASP A 106 5.65 -21.15 6.36
N ALA A 107 6.62 -21.90 6.89
CA ALA A 107 8.04 -21.75 6.56
C ALA A 107 8.39 -21.96 5.07
N ARG A 108 7.49 -22.54 4.27
CA ARG A 108 7.68 -22.72 2.81
C ARG A 108 7.28 -21.49 2.01
N THR A 109 6.26 -20.77 2.47
CA THR A 109 5.68 -19.63 1.74
C THR A 109 6.03 -18.29 2.37
N TYR A 110 6.44 -18.30 3.64
CA TYR A 110 6.63 -17.12 4.49
C TYR A 110 5.36 -16.27 4.70
N ASN A 111 4.20 -16.78 4.31
CA ASN A 111 2.90 -16.19 4.61
C ASN A 111 2.34 -16.77 5.91
N ILE A 112 1.36 -16.08 6.50
CA ILE A 112 0.61 -16.55 7.68
C ILE A 112 0.07 -17.98 7.45
N ASP A 113 0.26 -18.87 8.42
CA ASP A 113 -0.21 -20.25 8.34
C ASP A 113 -1.72 -20.30 8.65
N ALA A 114 -2.53 -20.43 7.60
CA ALA A 114 -3.98 -20.46 7.72
C ALA A 114 -4.52 -21.64 8.57
N THR A 115 -3.71 -22.68 8.83
CA THR A 115 -4.12 -23.81 9.70
C THR A 115 -3.97 -23.49 11.20
N LYS A 116 -3.36 -22.36 11.53
CA LYS A 116 -3.14 -21.87 12.90
C LYS A 116 -4.03 -20.66 13.25
N ILE A 117 -4.98 -20.30 12.38
CA ILE A 117 -5.96 -19.21 12.57
C ILE A 117 -7.23 -19.77 13.21
#